data_AF-A0AAI8ST33-F1
#
_entry.id   AF-A0AAI8ST33-F1
#
_cell.length_a   1.000
_cell.length_b   1.000
_cell.length_c   1.000
_cell.angle_alpha   90.00
_cell.angle_beta   90.00
_cell.angle_gamma   90.00
#
_symmetry.space_group_name_H-M   'P 1'
#
loop_
_entity.id
_entity.type
_entity.pdbx_description
1 polymer ?
#
loop_
_entity_poly.entity_id
_entity_poly.type
_entity_poly.pdbx_seq_one_letter_code
_entity_poly.pdbx_strand_id
1 'polypeptide(L)'
;MADPDSTQIQVACDDLYCAPLDPVVQANVRDTLLRLTPPANDRDIARRIRIACDELHDDPTDLDARRTLLALLAPTVDAGTPVRI
;
A
#
# COMPACT_ATOMS: atom_id res chain seq x y z
N MET A 1 -24.64 -12.72 -2.34
CA MET A 1 -24.56 -11.98 -1.06
C MET A 1 -23.10 -11.64 -0.90
N ALA A 2 -22.73 -10.36 -0.91
CA ALA A 2 -21.33 -9.99 -0.71
C ALA A 2 -20.90 -10.44 0.69
N ASP A 3 -19.76 -11.08 0.79
CA ASP A 3 -19.13 -11.40 2.06
C ASP A 3 -18.90 -10.11 2.89
N PRO A 4 -19.04 -10.20 4.22
CA PRO A 4 -19.04 -9.02 5.10
C PRO A 4 -17.70 -8.28 5.07
N ASP A 5 -16.61 -8.97 4.77
CA ASP A 5 -15.26 -8.38 4.68
C ASP A 5 -15.10 -7.53 3.41
N SER A 6 -15.57 -8.01 2.26
CA SER A 6 -15.61 -7.20 1.03
C SER A 6 -16.46 -5.95 1.20
N THR A 7 -17.58 -6.06 1.92
CA THR A 7 -18.45 -4.90 2.21
C THR A 7 -17.73 -3.87 3.09
N GLN A 8 -16.98 -4.31 4.11
CA GLN A 8 -16.19 -3.40 4.96
C GLN A 8 -15.11 -2.66 4.18
N ILE A 9 -14.41 -3.36 3.28
CA ILE A 9 -13.39 -2.74 2.43
C ILE A 9 -14.01 -1.68 1.53
N GLN A 10 -15.14 -1.98 0.89
CA GLN A 10 -15.85 -1.04 0.01
C GLN A 10 -16.23 0.25 0.74
N VAL A 11 -16.89 0.15 1.90
CA VAL A 11 -17.29 1.31 2.69
C VAL A 11 -16.08 2.15 3.10
N ALA A 12 -15.02 1.50 3.60
CA ALA A 12 -13.80 2.20 3.99
C ALA A 12 -13.17 2.95 2.79
N CYS A 13 -13.12 2.32 1.62
CA CYS A 13 -12.62 2.93 0.40
C CYS A 13 -13.50 4.09 -0.10
N ASP A 14 -14.83 3.98 -0.02
CA ASP A 14 -15.76 5.04 -0.40
C ASP A 14 -15.60 6.27 0.50
N ASP A 15 -15.43 6.07 1.82
CA ASP A 15 -15.13 7.15 2.76
C ASP A 15 -13.81 7.85 2.40
N LEU A 16 -12.76 7.08 2.11
CA LEU A 16 -11.44 7.63 1.74
C LEU A 16 -11.49 8.37 0.39
N TYR A 17 -12.29 7.90 -0.55
CA TYR A 17 -12.49 8.58 -1.82
C TYR A 17 -13.11 9.98 -1.61
N CYS A 18 -14.04 10.11 -0.66
CA CYS A 18 -14.69 11.38 -0.36
C CYS A 18 -13.81 12.33 0.46
N ALA A 19 -12.96 11.81 1.35
CA ALA A 19 -12.13 12.60 2.27
C ALA A 19 -10.67 12.08 2.33
N PRO A 20 -9.91 12.16 1.23
CA PRO A 20 -8.60 11.49 1.11
C PRO A 20 -7.52 12.05 2.04
N LEU A 21 -7.69 13.26 2.56
CA LEU A 21 -6.76 13.92 3.48
C LEU A 21 -7.26 13.93 4.94
N ASP A 22 -8.41 13.32 5.22
CA ASP A 22 -8.90 13.19 6.59
C ASP A 22 -8.08 12.09 7.31
N PRO A 23 -7.36 12.45 8.38
CA PRO A 23 -6.49 11.50 9.09
C PRO A 23 -7.29 10.37 9.77
N VAL A 24 -8.53 10.61 10.18
CA VAL A 24 -9.40 9.59 10.78
C VAL A 24 -9.80 8.57 9.72
N VAL A 25 -10.20 9.03 8.54
CA VAL A 25 -10.58 8.16 7.42
C VAL A 25 -9.38 7.34 6.95
N GLN A 26 -8.21 7.95 6.79
CA GLN A 26 -6.97 7.25 6.45
C GLN A 26 -6.62 6.14 7.47
N ALA A 27 -6.75 6.44 8.77
CA ALA A 27 -6.49 5.46 9.82
C ALA A 27 -7.49 4.29 9.76
N ASN A 28 -8.78 4.57 9.56
CA ASN A 28 -9.82 3.55 9.47
C ASN A 28 -9.63 2.62 8.27
N VAL A 29 -9.29 3.16 7.10
CA VAL A 29 -8.98 2.34 5.90
C VAL A 29 -7.74 1.50 6.14
N ARG A 30 -6.68 2.09 6.70
CA ARG A 30 -5.45 1.37 7.00
C ARG A 30 -5.71 0.19 7.96
N ASP A 31 -6.44 0.42 9.06
CA ASP A 31 -6.78 -0.64 10.01
C ASP A 31 -7.62 -1.76 9.36
N THR A 32 -8.62 -1.39 8.59
CA THR A 32 -9.49 -2.34 7.87
C THR A 32 -8.67 -3.20 6.90
N LEU A 33 -7.82 -2.58 6.09
CA LEU A 33 -6.97 -3.30 5.15
C LEU A 33 -5.93 -4.16 5.86
N LEU A 34 -5.31 -3.70 6.95
CA LEU A 34 -4.35 -4.51 7.72
C LEU A 34 -4.99 -5.73 8.36
N ARG A 35 -6.20 -5.60 8.91
CA ARG A 35 -6.93 -6.71 9.53
C ARG A 35 -7.35 -7.77 8.52
N LEU A 36 -7.76 -7.34 7.32
CA LEU A 36 -8.38 -8.22 6.32
C LEU A 36 -7.42 -8.69 5.24
N THR A 37 -6.25 -8.07 5.09
CA THR A 37 -5.24 -8.45 4.09
C THR A 37 -4.20 -9.38 4.71
N PRO A 38 -4.01 -10.59 4.18
CA PRO A 38 -2.91 -11.46 4.60
C PRO A 38 -1.55 -10.78 4.41
N PRO A 39 -0.57 -11.03 5.29
CA PRO A 39 0.77 -10.50 5.11
C PRO A 39 1.36 -10.97 3.78
N ALA A 40 2.00 -10.05 3.05
CA ALA A 40 2.69 -10.37 1.81
C ALA A 40 3.91 -11.26 2.09
N ASN A 41 4.09 -12.29 1.29
CA ASN A 41 5.32 -13.08 1.32
C ASN A 41 6.37 -12.53 0.32
N ASP A 42 7.59 -13.04 0.39
CA ASP A 42 8.71 -12.63 -0.48
C ASP A 42 8.39 -12.75 -1.98
N ARG A 43 7.59 -13.76 -2.37
CA ARG A 43 7.17 -13.94 -3.76
C ARG A 43 6.23 -12.83 -4.22
N ASP A 44 5.32 -12.41 -3.35
CA ASP A 44 4.40 -11.31 -3.63
C ASP A 44 5.14 -9.97 -3.71
N ILE A 45 6.13 -9.75 -2.84
CA ILE A 45 7.00 -8.57 -2.87
C ILE A 45 7.81 -8.56 -4.17
N ALA A 46 8.48 -9.66 -4.50
CA ALA A 46 9.25 -9.79 -5.74
C ALA A 46 8.38 -9.58 -6.99
N ARG A 47 7.13 -10.06 -6.99
CA ARG A 47 6.18 -9.80 -8.08
C ARG A 47 5.88 -8.31 -8.22
N ARG A 48 5.61 -7.60 -7.12
CA ARG A 48 5.31 -6.15 -7.15
C ARG A 48 6.51 -5.32 -7.62
N ILE A 49 7.73 -5.71 -7.21
CA ILE A 49 8.97 -5.07 -7.69
C ILE A 49 9.09 -5.23 -9.21
N ARG A 50 8.88 -6.44 -9.74
CA ARG A 50 8.95 -6.69 -11.19
C ARG A 50 7.95 -5.83 -11.96
N ILE A 51 6.70 -5.75 -11.51
CA ILE A 51 5.68 -4.89 -12.14
C ILE A 51 6.14 -3.43 -12.16
N ALA A 52 6.59 -2.88 -11.02
CA ALA A 52 7.06 -1.50 -10.99
C ALA A 52 8.30 -1.26 -11.88
N CYS A 53 9.18 -2.26 -12.02
CA CYS A 53 10.29 -2.21 -12.96
C CYS A 53 9.83 -2.27 -14.43
N ASP A 54 8.83 -3.10 -14.75
CA ASP A 54 8.27 -3.22 -16.09
C ASP A 54 7.63 -1.88 -16.52
N GLU A 55 6.82 -1.25 -15.66
CA GLU A 55 6.25 0.08 -15.93
C GLU A 55 7.34 1.14 -16.18
N LEU A 56 8.45 1.12 -15.42
CA LEU A 56 9.56 2.08 -15.60
C LEU A 56 10.46 1.75 -16.80
N HIS A 57 10.47 0.51 -17.24
CA HIS A 57 11.16 0.12 -18.47
C HIS A 57 10.39 0.64 -19.69
N ASP A 58 9.06 0.64 -19.62
CA ASP A 58 8.17 1.16 -20.68
C ASP A 58 8.09 2.70 -20.66
N ASP A 59 7.91 3.31 -19.48
CA ASP A 59 7.97 4.76 -19.28
C ASP A 59 8.83 5.13 -18.05
N PRO A 60 10.09 5.54 -18.26
CA PRO A 60 10.95 5.94 -17.15
C PRO A 60 10.45 7.20 -16.44
N THR A 61 9.52 7.98 -17.01
CA THR A 61 8.97 9.20 -16.40
C THR A 61 7.76 8.96 -15.50
N ASP A 62 7.25 7.73 -15.42
CA ASP A 62 6.13 7.38 -14.52
C ASP A 62 6.52 7.60 -13.05
N LEU A 63 5.96 8.66 -12.46
CA LEU A 63 6.23 9.04 -11.08
C LEU A 63 5.57 8.09 -10.07
N ASP A 64 4.46 7.47 -10.43
CA ASP A 64 3.75 6.57 -9.53
C ASP A 64 4.46 5.22 -9.47
N ALA A 65 4.93 4.69 -10.61
CA ALA A 65 5.81 3.52 -10.63
C ALA A 65 7.12 3.76 -9.85
N ARG A 66 7.73 4.96 -9.96
CA ARG A 66 8.90 5.35 -9.13
C ARG A 66 8.56 5.35 -7.64
N ARG A 67 7.44 5.95 -7.23
CA ARG A 67 7.01 6.01 -5.82
C ARG A 67 6.70 4.63 -5.28
N THR A 68 6.00 3.80 -6.05
CA THR A 68 5.70 2.41 -5.69
C THR A 68 6.97 1.60 -5.51
N LEU A 69 7.92 1.69 -6.44
CA LEU A 69 9.21 1.00 -6.32
C LEU A 69 9.98 1.46 -5.08
N LEU A 70 10.04 2.76 -4.82
CA LEU A 70 10.65 3.30 -3.61
C LEU A 70 9.98 2.80 -2.32
N ALA A 71 8.65 2.75 -2.27
CA ALA A 71 7.91 2.23 -1.12
C ALA A 71 8.16 0.74 -0.86
N LEU A 72 8.40 -0.05 -1.92
CA LEU A 72 8.72 -1.47 -1.82
C LEU A 72 10.19 -1.74 -1.43
N LEU A 73 11.11 -0.85 -1.84
CA LEU A 73 12.54 -0.96 -1.55
C LEU A 73 12.94 -0.32 -0.22
N ALA A 74 12.14 0.64 0.28
CA ALA A 74 12.34 1.19 1.60
C ALA A 74 12.35 0.02 2.60
N PRO A 75 13.39 -0.11 3.45
CA PRO A 75 13.35 -1.11 4.50
C PRO A 75 12.06 -0.86 5.27
N THR A 76 11.22 -1.88 5.41
CA THR A 76 10.12 -1.85 6.36
C THR A 76 10.77 -1.59 7.71
N VAL A 77 10.83 -0.33 8.13
CA VAL A 77 11.37 0.07 9.41
C VAL A 77 10.36 -0.42 10.44
N ASP A 78 10.48 -1.69 10.79
CA ASP A 78 9.85 -2.23 11.98
C ASP A 78 10.78 -1.89 13.16
N ALA A 79 10.22 -1.17 14.12
CA ALA A 79 10.73 -0.88 15.46
C ALA A 79 12.25 -0.69 15.66
N GLY A 80 12.69 0.58 15.77
CA GLY A 80 13.62 0.94 16.85
C GLY A 80 15.10 1.14 16.54
N THR A 81 15.50 1.58 15.34
CA THR A 81 16.89 2.03 15.14
C THR A 81 16.96 3.54 14.86
N PRO A 82 17.51 4.37 15.77
CA PRO A 82 17.78 5.76 15.45
C PRO A 82 18.93 5.83 14.44
N VAL A 83 18.66 6.36 13.25
CA VAL A 83 19.71 6.83 12.35
C VAL A 83 20.38 8.03 13.03
N ARG A 84 21.57 7.80 13.58
CA ARG A 84 22.48 8.90 13.94
C ARG A 84 23.19 9.34 12.66
N ILE A 85 22.93 10.59 12.26
CA ILE A 85 23.84 11.39 11.43
C ILE A 85 25.05 11.82 12.25
#